data_AF-A0A9Q2P5I8-F1
#
_entry.id   AF-A0A9Q2P5I8-F1
#
_cell.length_a   1.000
_cell.length_b   1.000
_cell.length_c   1.000
_cell.angle_alpha   90.00
_cell.angle_beta   90.00
_cell.angle_gamma   90.00
#
_symmetry.space_group_name_H-M   'P 1'
#
loop_
_entity.id
_entity.type
_entity.pdbx_description
1 polymer ?
#
loop_
_entity_poly.entity_id
_entity_poly.type
_entity_poly.pdbx_seq_one_letter_code
_entity_poly.pdbx_strand_id
1 'polypeptide(L)'
;MTHSRVVRLVKTGDVLYIGPEVVIKVLRNGCGMKLHCQASRHLTLVHEKTDGPAETRGPYSNSYTSPVNRGDVLYIGPEVVVKLKNQPSDSVRLIISADTRLQIHHQKRPEAEDAPEVASKVANM
;
A
#
# COMPACT_ATOMS: atom_id res chain seq x y z
N MET A 1 -5.68 0.64 -24.29
CA MET A 1 -5.60 -0.28 -23.13
C MET A 1 -6.73 0.06 -22.18
N THR A 2 -7.57 -0.91 -21.86
CA THR A 2 -8.70 -0.71 -20.94
C THR A 2 -8.19 -0.90 -19.51
N HIS A 3 -8.43 0.07 -18.64
CA HIS A 3 -8.04 -0.02 -17.24
C HIS A 3 -9.26 -0.33 -16.36
N SER A 4 -9.14 -1.35 -15.52
CA SER A 4 -10.07 -1.58 -14.42
C SER A 4 -9.73 -0.62 -13.27
N ARG A 5 -10.76 -0.02 -12.66
CA ARG A 5 -10.60 0.84 -11.49
C ARG A 5 -11.20 0.17 -10.26
N VAL A 6 -10.37 -0.05 -9.24
CA VAL A 6 -10.78 -0.69 -7.97
C VAL A 6 -10.41 0.21 -6.81
N VAL A 7 -11.29 0.29 -5.81
CA VAL A 7 -11.02 0.97 -4.54
C VAL A 7 -10.84 -0.07 -3.45
N ARG A 8 -9.76 0.06 -2.66
CA ARG A 8 -9.46 -0.82 -1.52
C ARG A 8 -9.12 0.00 -0.29
N LEU A 9 -9.67 -0.40 0.86
CA LEU A 9 -9.22 0.08 2.15
C LEU A 9 -8.20 -0.92 2.67
N VAL A 10 -6.96 -0.47 2.90
CA VAL A 10 -5.85 -1.32 3.28
C VAL A 10 -5.39 -0.89 4.68
N LYS A 11 -5.48 -1.81 5.64
CA LYS A 11 -5.07 -1.58 7.02
C LYS A 11 -3.59 -1.85 7.20
N THR A 12 -3.05 -1.39 8.32
CA THR A 12 -1.70 -1.79 8.75
C THR A 12 -1.57 -3.32 8.80
N GLY A 13 -0.53 -3.85 8.15
CA GLY A 13 -0.26 -5.29 8.07
C GLY A 13 -0.97 -6.00 6.92
N ASP A 14 -1.92 -5.35 6.24
CA ASP A 14 -2.52 -5.91 5.04
C ASP A 14 -1.53 -5.92 3.87
N VAL A 15 -1.71 -6.90 2.98
CA VAL A 15 -0.97 -7.03 1.74
C VAL A 15 -1.93 -7.03 0.56
N LEU A 16 -1.61 -6.22 -0.45
CA LEU A 16 -2.32 -6.17 -1.70
C LEU A 16 -1.41 -6.63 -2.84
N TYR A 17 -1.91 -7.58 -3.62
CA TYR A 17 -1.25 -8.11 -4.81
C TYR A 17 -1.98 -7.61 -6.05
N ILE A 18 -1.24 -7.12 -7.03
CA ILE A 18 -1.77 -6.68 -8.33
C ILE A 18 -1.01 -7.44 -9.42
N GLY A 19 -1.67 -8.43 -10.01
CA GLY A 19 -1.02 -9.43 -10.86
C GLY A 19 0.09 -10.18 -10.12
N PRO A 20 1.00 -10.86 -10.87
CA PRO A 20 2.13 -11.56 -10.28
C PRO A 20 3.32 -10.64 -9.97
N GLU A 21 3.28 -9.39 -10.42
CA GLU A 21 4.46 -8.52 -10.49
C GLU A 21 4.49 -7.44 -9.41
N VAL A 22 3.37 -7.15 -8.73
CA VAL A 22 3.26 -6.01 -7.81
C VAL A 22 2.71 -6.44 -6.46
N VAL A 23 3.41 -6.02 -5.40
CA VAL A 23 3.02 -6.19 -4.00
C VAL A 23 3.02 -4.83 -3.31
N ILE A 24 1.95 -4.52 -2.59
CA ILE A 24 1.80 -3.31 -1.79
C ILE A 24 1.46 -3.69 -0.36
N LYS A 25 2.20 -3.15 0.60
CA LYS A 25 1.99 -3.35 2.05
C LYS A 25 1.82 -2.00 2.73
N VAL A 26 0.85 -1.90 3.62
CA VAL A 26 0.72 -0.75 4.52
C VAL A 26 1.35 -1.12 5.85
N LEU A 27 2.36 -0.37 6.24
CA LEU A 27 3.12 -0.57 7.48
C LEU A 27 2.85 0.59 8.43
N ARG A 28 2.94 0.34 9.74
CA ARG A 28 2.94 1.39 10.76
C ARG A 28 4.31 1.47 11.37
N ASN A 29 4.81 2.68 11.51
CA ASN A 29 6.02 2.99 12.28
C ASN A 29 5.62 4.04 13.34
N GLY A 30 6.38 4.18 14.43
CA GLY A 30 5.99 5.01 15.58
C GLY A 30 5.60 6.47 15.26
N CYS A 31 5.95 6.97 14.06
CA CYS A 31 5.60 8.30 13.57
C CYS A 31 4.48 8.36 12.51
N GLY A 32 3.87 7.24 12.11
CA GLY A 32 2.77 7.21 11.12
C GLY A 32 2.75 5.96 10.21
N MET A 33 1.89 5.98 9.20
CA MET A 33 1.79 4.90 8.20
C MET A 33 2.81 5.08 7.07
N LYS A 34 3.37 3.97 6.59
CA LYS A 34 4.27 3.88 5.44
C LYS A 34 3.68 2.93 4.40
N LEU A 35 3.77 3.30 3.14
CA LEU A 35 3.50 2.40 2.02
C LEU A 35 4.83 1.74 1.62
N HIS A 36 4.87 0.42 1.64
CA HIS A 36 5.91 -0.35 0.99
C HIS A 36 5.34 -0.94 -0.30
N CYS A 37 6.02 -0.72 -1.41
CA CYS A 37 5.70 -1.32 -2.69
C CYS A 37 6.92 -2.06 -3.23
N GLN A 38 6.69 -3.25 -3.74
CA GLN A 38 7.68 -4.03 -4.48
C GLN A 38 7.09 -4.38 -5.84
N ALA A 39 7.90 -4.21 -6.89
CA ALA A 39 7.52 -4.57 -8.25
C ALA A 39 8.69 -5.15 -9.04
N SER A 40 8.40 -5.98 -10.05
CA SER A 40 9.38 -6.41 -11.06
C SER A 40 9.81 -5.29 -12.01
N ARG A 41 9.07 -4.17 -11.99
CA ARG A 41 9.23 -3.01 -12.87
C ARG A 41 9.60 -1.76 -12.09
N HIS A 42 10.05 -0.73 -12.83
CA HIS A 42 10.34 0.57 -12.27
C HIS A 42 9.12 1.21 -11.60
N LEU A 43 9.39 1.83 -10.45
CA LEU A 43 8.42 2.55 -9.65
C LEU A 43 8.68 4.05 -9.77
N THR A 44 7.65 4.85 -10.02
CA THR A 44 7.73 6.31 -9.99
C THR A 44 6.67 6.84 -9.05
N LEU A 45 7.08 7.63 -8.06
CA LEU A 45 6.14 8.33 -7.19
C LEU A 45 5.94 9.75 -7.70
N VAL A 46 4.69 10.19 -7.78
CA VAL A 46 4.32 11.58 -7.98
C VAL A 46 3.51 12.02 -6.77
N HIS A 47 3.99 13.05 -6.08
CA HIS A 47 3.27 13.69 -4.99
C HIS A 47 2.51 14.90 -5.55
N GLU A 48 1.17 14.82 -5.61
CA GLU A 48 0.34 15.98 -5.94
C GLU A 48 0.19 16.87 -4.70
N LYS A 49 0.80 18.06 -4.73
CA LYS A 49 0.61 19.09 -3.71
C LYS A 49 -0.72 19.81 -3.95
N THR A 50 -1.42 20.16 -2.87
CA THR A 50 -2.69 20.89 -2.95
C THR A 50 -2.52 22.30 -3.55
N ASP A 51 -1.36 22.92 -3.28
CA ASP A 51 -1.03 24.29 -3.69
C ASP A 51 0.40 24.35 -4.25
N GLY A 52 0.64 23.68 -5.38
CA GLY A 52 1.94 23.74 -6.05
C GLY A 52 2.13 22.69 -7.14
N PRO A 53 3.25 22.77 -7.89
CA PRO A 53 3.56 21.78 -8.90
C PRO A 53 3.74 20.39 -8.26
N ALA A 54 3.30 19.36 -8.97
CA ALA A 54 3.52 17.98 -8.55
C ALA A 54 5.02 17.70 -8.46
N GLU A 55 5.43 16.98 -7.43
CA GLU A 55 6.82 16.59 -7.21
C GLU A 55 7.00 15.12 -7.61
N THR A 56 7.89 14.86 -8.57
CA THR A 56 8.20 13.48 -9.01
C THR A 56 9.45 12.98 -8.30
N ARG A 57 9.38 11.74 -7.77
CA ARG A 57 10.48 11.04 -7.12
C ARG A 57 10.66 9.65 -7.74
N GLY A 58 11.89 9.30 -8.08
CA GLY A 58 12.25 8.06 -8.79
C GLY A 58 12.96 8.34 -10.12
N PRO A 59 13.15 7.31 -10.97
CA PRO A 59 12.63 5.94 -10.83
C PRO A 59 13.34 5.14 -9.73
N TYR A 60 12.60 4.28 -9.04
CA TYR A 60 13.16 3.25 -8.17
C TYR A 60 13.23 1.92 -8.93
N SER A 61 14.25 1.11 -8.64
CA SER A 61 14.54 -0.12 -9.36
C SER A 61 13.43 -1.16 -9.19
N ASN A 62 13.16 -1.60 -7.96
CA ASN A 62 12.23 -2.72 -7.71
C ASN A 62 11.45 -2.63 -6.39
N SER A 63 11.81 -1.70 -5.51
CA SER A 63 11.09 -1.51 -4.25
C SER A 63 11.14 -0.05 -3.80
N TYR A 64 10.13 0.33 -3.05
CA TYR A 64 9.94 1.68 -2.53
C TYR A 64 9.25 1.61 -1.18
N THR A 65 9.78 2.34 -0.20
CA THR A 65 9.12 2.52 1.10
C THR A 65 9.07 4.01 1.42
N SER A 66 7.88 4.54 1.70
CA SER A 66 7.73 5.96 2.07
C SER A 66 6.57 6.17 3.03
N PRO A 67 6.61 7.25 3.84
CA PRO A 67 5.42 7.77 4.49
C PRO A 67 4.26 7.90 3.50
N VAL A 68 3.05 7.61 3.98
CA VAL A 68 1.81 7.82 3.23
C VAL A 68 1.44 9.29 3.31
N ASN A 69 1.54 10.03 2.20
CA ASN A 69 1.04 11.39 2.12
C ASN A 69 -0.25 11.45 1.31
N ARG A 70 -1.15 12.36 1.69
CA ARG A 70 -2.35 12.63 0.90
C ARG A 70 -1.94 13.21 -0.45
N GLY A 71 -2.51 12.67 -1.52
CA GLY A 71 -2.19 13.12 -2.89
C GLY A 71 -1.04 12.35 -3.54
N ASP A 72 -0.42 11.40 -2.84
CA ASP A 72 0.56 10.51 -3.45
C ASP A 72 -0.09 9.65 -4.54
N VAL A 73 0.58 9.57 -5.68
CA VAL A 73 0.27 8.69 -6.80
C VAL A 73 1.51 7.88 -7.11
N LEU A 74 1.40 6.56 -6.99
CA LEU A 74 2.45 5.61 -7.33
C LEU A 74 2.16 5.00 -8.71
N TYR A 75 3.08 5.23 -9.64
CA TYR A 75 3.09 4.62 -10.96
C TYR A 75 4.03 3.42 -10.95
N ILE A 76 3.54 2.28 -11.43
CA ILE A 76 4.26 1.01 -11.44
C ILE A 76 4.26 0.50 -12.87
N GLY A 77 5.35 0.80 -13.58
CA GLY A 77 5.37 0.68 -15.05
C GLY A 77 4.22 1.48 -15.72
N PRO A 78 3.84 1.10 -16.95
CA PRO A 78 2.74 1.76 -17.68
C PRO A 78 1.35 1.19 -17.35
N GLU A 79 1.26 0.07 -16.62
CA GLU A 79 0.03 -0.71 -16.49
C GLU A 79 -0.72 -0.48 -15.17
N VAL A 80 -0.05 0.03 -14.14
CA VAL A 80 -0.63 0.17 -12.79
C VAL A 80 -0.37 1.56 -12.22
N VAL A 81 -1.46 2.20 -11.77
CA VAL A 81 -1.45 3.49 -11.07
C VAL A 81 -2.20 3.35 -9.76
N VAL A 82 -1.59 3.75 -8.66
CA VAL A 82 -2.15 3.68 -7.31
C VAL A 82 -2.19 5.08 -6.71
N LYS A 83 -3.40 5.63 -6.54
CA LYS A 83 -3.62 6.91 -5.87
C LYS A 83 -4.01 6.70 -4.42
N LEU A 84 -3.29 7.36 -3.52
CA LEU A 84 -3.50 7.30 -2.09
C LEU A 84 -4.46 8.41 -1.66
N LYS A 85 -5.53 8.03 -0.95
CA LYS A 85 -6.45 8.96 -0.29
C LYS A 85 -6.44 8.77 1.21
N ASN A 86 -6.53 9.89 1.93
CA ASN A 86 -6.55 9.93 3.38
C ASN A 86 -7.80 9.24 3.94
N GLN A 87 -7.63 8.47 5.02
CA GLN A 87 -8.66 7.77 5.83
C GLN A 87 -8.09 7.55 7.25
N PRO A 88 -8.87 7.11 8.26
CA PRO A 88 -8.53 7.24 9.69
C PRO A 88 -7.20 6.59 10.11
N SER A 89 -6.79 6.82 11.37
CA SER A 89 -5.44 6.61 11.93
C SER A 89 -4.75 5.25 11.71
N ASP A 90 -5.45 4.24 11.20
CA ASP A 90 -4.98 2.87 11.00
C ASP A 90 -5.08 2.33 9.55
N SER A 91 -5.65 3.11 8.62
CA SER A 91 -6.02 2.62 7.29
C SER A 91 -5.82 3.62 6.16
N VAL A 92 -5.46 3.10 4.99
CA VAL A 92 -5.22 3.88 3.77
C VAL A 92 -6.22 3.47 2.71
N ARG A 93 -6.88 4.44 2.08
CA ARG A 93 -7.73 4.17 0.92
C ARG A 93 -6.89 4.27 -0.35
N LEU A 94 -6.73 3.14 -1.03
CA LEU A 94 -6.05 3.02 -2.32
C LEU A 94 -7.08 3.02 -3.45
N ILE A 95 -6.87 3.87 -4.45
CA ILE A 95 -7.57 3.84 -5.73
C ILE A 95 -6.59 3.29 -6.76
N ILE A 96 -6.92 2.17 -7.35
CA ILE A 96 -6.03 1.41 -8.20
C ILE A 96 -6.63 1.36 -9.59
N SER A 97 -5.86 1.83 -10.55
CA SER A 97 -6.13 1.68 -11.97
C SER A 97 -5.10 0.72 -12.54
N ALA A 98 -5.54 -0.43 -13.02
CA ALA A 98 -4.67 -1.48 -13.55
C ALA A 98 -5.20 -1.97 -14.91
N ASP A 99 -4.32 -2.45 -15.79
CA ASP A 99 -4.73 -3.20 -16.99
C ASP A 99 -5.74 -4.30 -16.60
N THR A 100 -6.83 -4.42 -17.35
CA THR A 100 -7.92 -5.39 -17.10
C THR A 100 -7.46 -6.84 -16.93
N ARG A 101 -6.29 -7.21 -17.47
CA ARG A 101 -5.71 -8.56 -17.37
C ARG A 101 -5.09 -8.84 -16.00
N LEU A 102 -4.80 -7.79 -15.23
CA LEU A 102 -4.21 -7.91 -13.90
C LEU A 102 -5.30 -8.14 -12.84
N GLN A 103 -5.20 -9.25 -12.13
CA GLN A 103 -6.07 -9.54 -10.99
C GLN A 103 -5.59 -8.80 -9.74
N ILE A 104 -6.54 -8.28 -8.93
CA ILE A 104 -6.23 -7.58 -7.69
C ILE A 104 -6.70 -8.43 -6.51
N HIS A 105 -5.76 -8.93 -5.71
CA HIS A 105 -6.03 -9.75 -4.54
C HIS A 105 -5.64 -9.01 -3.26
N HIS A 106 -6.56 -8.93 -2.30
CA HIS A 106 -6.33 -8.30 -0.99
C HIS A 106 -6.27 -9.38 0.08
N GLN A 107 -5.09 -9.54 0.67
CA GLN A 107 -4.86 -10.41 1.81
C GLN A 107 -4.86 -9.55 3.08
N LYS A 108 -5.85 -9.77 3.94
CA LYS A 108 -5.90 -9.12 5.25
C LYS A 108 -4.86 -9.73 6.18
N ARG A 109 -4.34 -8.92 7.11
CA ARG A 109 -3.53 -9.44 8.22
C ARG A 109 -4.35 -10.49 8.99
N PRO A 110 -3.77 -11.63 9.39
CA PRO A 110 -4.46 -12.59 10.25
C PRO A 110 -4.81 -11.92 11.59
N GLU A 111 -6.07 -11.98 12.02
CA GLU A 111 -6.54 -11.40 13.29
C GLU A 111 -5.83 -12.03 14.52
N ALA A 112 -5.28 -13.23 14.38
CA ALA A 112 -4.55 -13.94 15.42
C ALA A 112 -3.20 -13.30 15.82
N GLU A 113 -2.61 -12.44 14.98
CA GLU A 113 -1.39 -11.70 15.34
C GLU A 113 -1.65 -10.44 16.19
N ASP A 114 -2.92 -10.02 16.33
CA ASP A 114 -3.31 -8.86 17.14
C ASP A 114 -3.84 -9.26 18.53
N ALA A 115 -4.04 -10.57 18.76
CA ALA A 115 -4.32 -11.06 20.09
C ALA A 115 -3.03 -10.94 20.92
N PRO A 116 -3.00 -10.14 22.01
CA PRO A 116 -1.94 -10.33 22.99
C PRO A 116 -1.97 -11.80 23.40
N GLU A 117 -0.81 -12.46 23.49
CA GLU A 117 -0.70 -13.74 24.16
C GLU A 117 -1.24 -13.60 25.57
N VAL A 118 -2.55 -13.81 25.75
CA VAL A 118 -3.13 -14.15 27.04
C VAL A 118 -2.78 -15.62 27.23
N ALA A 119 -1.51 -15.90 27.47
CA ALA A 119 -1.08 -17.11 28.13
C ALA A 119 -1.53 -16.97 29.59
N SER A 120 -2.82 -17.26 29.78
CA SER A 120 -3.47 -17.33 31.07
C SER A 120 -2.84 -18.45 31.88
N LYS A 121 -2.36 -18.06 33.06
CA LYS A 121 -2.41 -18.80 34.32
C LYS A 121 -1.52 -20.04 34.53
N VAL A 122 -0.76 -19.90 35.62
CA VAL A 122 -0.61 -20.85 36.73
C VAL A 122 0.17 -22.13 36.43
N ALA A 123 1.46 -22.08 36.73
CA ALA A 123 2.17 -23.17 37.36
C ALA A 123 3.47 -22.63 37.94
N ASN A 124 3.49 -22.34 39.25
CA ASN A 124 4.54 -22.84 40.14
C ASN A 124 4.32 -22.33 41.58
N MET A 125 4.02 -23.33 42.42
CA MET A 125 4.33 -23.50 43.84
C MET A 125 3.73 -22.52 44.86
#